data_AF-A0A8S1EJW6-F1
#
_entry.id   AF-A0A8S1EJW6-F1
#
_cell.length_a   1.000
_cell.length_b   1.000
_cell.length_c   1.000
_cell.angle_alpha   90.00
_cell.angle_beta   90.00
_cell.angle_gamma   90.00
#
_symmetry.space_group_name_H-M   'P 1'
#
loop_
_entity.id
_entity.type
_entity.pdbx_description
1 polymer ?
#
loop_
_entity_poly.entity_id
_entity_poly.type
_entity_poly.pdbx_seq_one_letter_code
_entity_poly.pdbx_strand_id
1 'polypeptide(L)'
;MLLLLLLFLPSFCEILQVGLIAAPDDNSELNMYLGWSEVAGGLGVSWDRIKDLQILPSYESMNLTWVINSCSESESIGAVINYYDAKAHVILGPPCTRRTFLI
;
A
#
# COMPACT_ATOMS: atom_id res chain seq x y z
N MET A 1 14.59 25.78 -29.12
CA MET A 1 14.21 25.89 -27.69
C MET A 1 13.33 24.76 -27.18
N LEU A 2 12.51 24.08 -28.01
CA LEU A 2 11.72 22.91 -27.56
C LEU A 2 12.57 21.66 -27.25
N LEU A 3 13.71 21.49 -27.92
CA LEU A 3 14.57 20.30 -27.78
C LEU A 3 15.28 20.22 -26.41
N LEU A 4 15.56 21.37 -25.77
CA LEU A 4 16.25 21.39 -24.46
C LEU A 4 15.31 20.99 -23.29
N LEU A 5 14.00 21.18 -23.46
CA LEU A 5 12.99 20.79 -22.47
C LEU A 5 12.79 19.27 -22.42
N LEU A 6 13.00 18.55 -23.53
CA LEU A 6 12.92 17.09 -23.58
C LEU A 6 14.11 16.40 -22.90
N LEU A 7 15.25 17.08 -22.77
CA LEU A 7 16.43 16.57 -22.06
C LEU A 7 16.32 16.69 -20.52
N PHE A 8 15.32 17.42 -20.03
CA PHE A 8 15.08 17.64 -18.60
C PHE A 8 13.82 16.96 -18.07
N LEU A 9 13.07 16.23 -18.92
CA LEU A 9 12.14 15.24 -18.40
C LEU A 9 12.99 14.14 -17.82
N PRO A 10 13.03 13.97 -16.49
CA PRO A 10 13.74 12.83 -15.99
C PRO A 10 13.01 11.60 -16.53
N SER A 11 13.74 10.80 -17.29
CA SER A 11 13.33 9.46 -17.66
C SER A 11 13.35 8.61 -16.38
N PHE A 12 12.44 8.88 -15.44
CA PHE A 12 12.24 8.04 -14.28
C PHE A 12 11.35 6.87 -14.73
N CYS A 13 12.02 5.92 -15.36
CA CYS A 13 11.62 4.52 -15.45
C CYS A 13 11.68 3.96 -14.02
N GLU A 14 10.75 4.41 -13.17
CA GLU A 14 10.71 4.07 -11.75
C GLU A 14 9.44 3.26 -11.47
N ILE A 15 9.64 2.16 -10.73
CA ILE A 15 8.56 1.26 -10.32
C ILE A 15 8.09 1.69 -8.94
N LEU A 16 6.85 2.16 -8.81
CA LEU A 16 6.28 2.46 -7.50
C LEU A 16 5.99 1.16 -6.75
N GLN A 17 6.82 0.84 -5.77
CA GLN A 17 6.62 -0.27 -4.83
C GLN A 17 5.74 0.18 -3.66
N VAL A 18 4.55 -0.42 -3.54
CA VAL A 18 3.59 -0.17 -2.46
C VAL A 18 3.42 -1.43 -1.63
N GLY A 19 3.61 -1.30 -0.31
CA GLY A 19 3.28 -2.33 0.67
C GLY A 19 1.93 -2.04 1.32
N LEU A 20 1.15 -3.08 1.58
CA LEU A 20 -0.10 -3.00 2.34
C LEU A 20 -0.09 -4.01 3.48
N ILE A 21 -0.44 -3.53 4.68
CA ILE A 21 -0.69 -4.39 5.83
C ILE A 21 -2.21 -4.49 5.98
N ALA A 22 -2.75 -5.71 5.85
CA ALA A 22 -4.18 -5.99 5.90
C ALA A 22 -4.56 -6.86 7.11
N ALA A 23 -5.80 -6.72 7.58
CA ALA A 23 -6.34 -7.48 8.70
C ALA A 23 -6.90 -8.82 8.18
N PRO A 24 -6.98 -9.86 9.03
CA PRO A 24 -7.52 -11.13 8.61
C PRO A 24 -9.05 -11.09 8.66
N ASP A 25 -9.67 -12.07 8.02
CA ASP A 25 -11.10 -12.31 8.14
C ASP A 25 -11.34 -13.07 9.44
N ASP A 26 -11.55 -12.36 10.54
CA ASP A 26 -11.95 -12.96 11.83
C ASP A 26 -13.26 -12.38 12.36
N ASN A 27 -13.77 -12.99 13.44
CA ASN A 27 -15.08 -12.68 14.00
C ASN A 27 -15.08 -11.45 14.94
N SER A 28 -14.07 -10.57 14.87
CA SER A 28 -14.08 -9.34 15.67
C SER A 28 -14.97 -8.26 15.03
N GLU A 29 -15.55 -7.39 15.85
CA GLU A 29 -16.44 -6.32 15.38
C GLU A 29 -15.76 -5.31 14.45
N LEU A 30 -14.43 -5.16 14.51
CA LEU A 30 -13.69 -4.31 13.58
C LEU A 30 -13.43 -5.00 12.23
N ASN A 31 -13.22 -6.31 12.24
CA ASN A 31 -12.84 -7.04 11.03
C ASN A 31 -14.01 -7.26 10.07
N MET A 32 -15.26 -7.09 10.51
CA MET A 32 -16.40 -6.98 9.59
C MET A 32 -16.35 -5.74 8.68
N TYR A 33 -15.46 -4.78 8.94
CA TYR A 33 -15.27 -3.57 8.12
C TYR A 33 -13.88 -3.48 7.49
N LEU A 34 -12.86 -4.07 8.15
CA LEU A 34 -11.46 -3.93 7.77
C LEU A 34 -10.79 -5.26 7.38
N GLY A 35 -11.51 -6.38 7.51
CA GLY A 35 -11.07 -7.71 7.09
C GLY A 35 -10.75 -7.73 5.59
N TRP A 36 -9.80 -8.58 5.21
CA TRP A 36 -9.33 -8.73 3.84
C TRP A 36 -10.48 -8.97 2.85
N SER A 37 -11.46 -9.81 3.20
CA SER A 37 -12.65 -10.09 2.37
C SER A 37 -13.45 -8.84 2.03
N GLU A 38 -13.50 -7.88 2.96
CA GLU A 38 -14.27 -6.65 2.82
C GLU A 38 -13.52 -5.59 2.01
N VAL A 39 -12.19 -5.53 2.16
CA VAL A 39 -11.37 -4.46 1.55
C VAL A 39 -10.71 -4.85 0.23
N ALA A 40 -10.45 -6.14 -0.02
CA ALA A 40 -9.67 -6.58 -1.19
C ALA A 40 -10.32 -6.20 -2.52
N GLY A 41 -11.65 -6.32 -2.61
CA GLY A 41 -12.39 -5.94 -3.82
C GLY A 41 -12.28 -4.45 -4.12
N GLY A 42 -12.50 -3.60 -3.11
CA GLY A 42 -12.39 -2.15 -3.26
C GLY A 42 -10.96 -1.68 -3.57
N LEU A 43 -9.97 -2.33 -2.94
CA LEU A 43 -8.55 -2.12 -3.20
C LEU A 43 -8.21 -2.44 -4.66
N GLY A 44 -8.61 -3.62 -5.15
CA GLY A 44 -8.36 -4.05 -6.52
C GLY A 44 -8.96 -3.10 -7.55
N VAL A 45 -10.23 -2.74 -7.40
CA VAL A 45 -10.91 -1.78 -8.29
C VAL A 45 -10.21 -0.41 -8.28
N SER A 46 -9.83 0.07 -7.10
CA SER A 46 -9.15 1.38 -6.97
C SER A 46 -7.74 1.34 -7.60
N TRP A 47 -6.99 0.25 -7.37
CA TRP A 47 -5.66 0.05 -7.92
C TRP A 47 -5.67 -0.02 -9.45
N ASP A 48 -6.60 -0.79 -10.01
CA ASP A 48 -6.80 -0.88 -11.45
C ASP A 48 -7.20 0.48 -12.02
N ARG A 49 -8.08 1.22 -11.34
CA ARG A 49 -8.49 2.55 -11.78
C ARG A 49 -7.34 3.56 -11.79
N ILE A 50 -6.44 3.52 -10.81
CA ILE A 50 -5.25 4.38 -10.75
C ILE A 50 -4.32 4.10 -11.95
N LYS A 51 -4.11 2.83 -12.29
CA LYS A 51 -3.32 2.41 -13.46
C LYS A 51 -3.99 2.85 -14.76
N ASP A 52 -5.27 2.54 -14.94
CA ASP A 52 -6.02 2.81 -16.18
C ASP A 52 -6.12 4.31 -16.49
N LEU A 53 -6.27 5.13 -15.45
CA LEU A 53 -6.34 6.58 -15.59
C LEU A 53 -4.98 7.28 -15.61
N GLN A 54 -3.88 6.54 -15.43
CA GLN A 54 -2.53 7.07 -15.35
C GLN A 54 -2.41 8.26 -14.36
N ILE A 55 -3.03 8.14 -13.18
CA ILE A 55 -3.07 9.23 -12.17
C ILE A 55 -1.66 9.62 -11.70
N LEU A 56 -0.73 8.66 -11.73
CA LEU A 56 0.67 8.85 -11.37
C LEU A 56 1.58 8.67 -12.59
N PRO A 57 1.55 9.60 -13.56
CA PRO A 57 2.19 9.42 -14.87
C PRO A 57 3.72 9.46 -14.82
N SER A 58 4.30 9.82 -13.67
CA SER A 58 5.75 9.82 -13.45
C SER A 58 6.33 8.43 -13.19
N TYR A 59 5.49 7.42 -12.90
CA TYR A 59 5.93 6.05 -12.69
C TYR A 59 5.59 5.21 -13.93
N GLU A 60 6.54 4.38 -14.37
CA GLU A 60 6.35 3.51 -15.53
C GLU A 60 5.47 2.30 -15.18
N SER A 61 5.66 1.77 -13.98
CA SER A 61 4.84 0.68 -13.45
C SER A 61 4.64 0.84 -11.94
N MET A 62 3.62 0.16 -11.43
CA MET A 62 3.29 0.16 -10.01
C MET A 62 3.09 -1.27 -9.56
N ASN A 63 3.68 -1.62 -8.42
CA ASN A 63 3.60 -2.95 -7.82
C ASN A 63 3.01 -2.84 -6.41
N LEU A 64 1.92 -3.56 -6.17
CA LEU A 64 1.27 -3.64 -4.88
C LEU A 64 1.53 -5.03 -4.29
N THR A 65 2.10 -5.04 -3.09
CA THR A 65 2.31 -6.26 -2.31
C THR A 65 1.57 -6.11 -0.99
N TRP A 66 1.03 -7.21 -0.45
CA TRP A 66 0.30 -7.18 0.81
C TRP A 66 0.71 -8.32 1.73
N VAL A 67 0.57 -8.08 3.03
CA VAL A 67 0.65 -9.11 4.06
C VAL A 67 -0.61 -9.04 4.92
N ILE A 68 -1.12 -10.21 5.28
CA ILE A 68 -2.24 -10.32 6.22
C ILE A 68 -1.64 -10.60 7.59
N ASN A 69 -1.97 -9.77 8.58
CA ASN A 69 -1.53 -9.95 9.96
C ASN A 69 -2.72 -10.07 10.90
N SER A 70 -2.50 -10.62 12.10
CA SER A 70 -3.56 -10.87 13.08
C SER A 70 -3.91 -9.65 13.95
N CYS A 71 -3.77 -8.43 13.41
CA CYS A 71 -3.77 -7.19 14.20
C CYS A 71 -2.74 -7.19 15.36
N SER A 72 -1.71 -8.04 15.28
CA SER A 72 -0.63 -8.08 16.27
C SER A 72 0.37 -6.95 16.01
N GLU A 73 0.73 -6.21 17.06
CA GLU A 73 1.67 -5.10 16.99
C GLU A 73 3.06 -5.56 16.53
N SER A 74 3.54 -6.70 17.06
CA SER A 74 4.84 -7.26 16.67
C SER A 74 4.87 -7.71 15.20
N GLU A 75 3.76 -8.30 14.71
CA GLU A 75 3.65 -8.69 13.31
C GLU A 75 3.59 -7.46 12.39
N SER A 76 2.87 -6.42 12.81
CA SER A 76 2.79 -5.15 12.07
C SER A 76 4.15 -4.48 11.95
N ILE A 77 4.90 -4.39 13.05
CA ILE A 77 6.26 -3.82 13.05
C ILE A 77 7.19 -4.65 12.17
N GLY A 78 7.14 -5.98 12.29
CA GLY A 78 7.92 -6.88 11.43
C GLY A 78 7.61 -6.69 9.95
N ALA A 79 6.34 -6.53 9.59
CA ALA A 79 5.93 -6.23 8.21
C ALA A 79 6.48 -4.89 7.71
N VAL A 80 6.44 -3.83 8.53
CA VAL A 80 7.01 -2.52 8.18
C VAL A 80 8.52 -2.63 7.93
N ILE A 81 9.26 -3.35 8.78
CA ILE A 81 10.70 -3.58 8.61
C ILE A 81 10.96 -4.33 7.31
N ASN A 82 10.20 -5.40 7.02
CA ASN A 82 10.34 -6.15 5.78
C ASN A 82 10.09 -5.29 4.54
N TYR A 83 9.09 -4.40 4.58
CA TYR A 83 8.83 -3.46 3.48
C TYR A 83 9.93 -2.41 3.35
N TYR A 84 10.49 -1.94 4.45
CA TYR A 84 11.63 -1.02 4.44
C TYR A 84 12.87 -1.66 3.79
N ASP A 85 13.18 -2.90 4.19
CA ASP A 85 14.31 -3.65 3.63
C ASP A 85 14.10 -3.96 2.14
N ALA A 86 12.86 -4.25 1.74
CA ALA A 86 12.45 -4.45 0.36
C ALA A 86 12.37 -3.16 -0.48
N LYS A 87 12.71 -1.99 0.09
CA LYS A 87 12.66 -0.68 -0.58
C LYS A 87 11.27 -0.30 -1.09
N ALA A 88 10.24 -0.59 -0.29
CA ALA A 88 8.91 -0.02 -0.54
C ALA A 88 8.97 1.51 -0.48
N HIS A 89 8.28 2.17 -1.40
CA HIS A 89 8.19 3.64 -1.44
C HIS A 89 7.10 4.15 -0.51
N VAL A 90 5.97 3.41 -0.44
CA VAL A 90 4.81 3.72 0.38
C VAL A 90 4.38 2.45 1.09
N ILE A 91 4.04 2.58 2.37
CA ILE A 91 3.45 1.50 3.17
C ILE A 91 2.08 1.99 3.64
N LEU A 92 1.03 1.23 3.33
CA LEU A 92 -0.35 1.48 3.72
C LEU A 92 -0.72 0.58 4.89
N GLY A 93 -1.28 1.16 5.96
CA GLY A 93 -1.64 0.46 7.20
C GLY A 93 -0.90 1.01 8.43
N PRO A 94 -0.86 0.25 9.56
CA PRO A 94 -1.58 -1.01 9.76
C PRO A 94 -3.11 -0.78 9.85
N PRO A 95 -3.91 -1.82 9.56
CA PRO A 95 -5.36 -1.73 9.55
C PRO A 95 -5.94 -1.67 10.97
N CYS A 96 -5.15 -2.13 11.95
CA CYS A 96 -5.52 -2.18 13.35
C CYS A 96 -4.52 -1.35 14.14
N THR A 97 -5.03 -0.45 14.98
CA THR A 97 -4.26 0.16 16.06
C THR A 97 -4.75 -0.44 17.37
N ARG A 98 -3.86 -0.71 18.33
CA ARG A 98 -4.34 -0.92 19.70
C ARG A 98 -5.16 0.31 20.06
N ARG A 99 -6.39 0.12 20.55
CA ARG A 99 -7.06 1.19 21.30
C ARG A 99 -6.07 1.61 22.37
N THR A 100 -5.57 2.83 22.30
CA THR A 100 -4.92 3.46 23.44
C THR A 100 -5.93 3.32 24.57
N PHE A 101 -5.63 2.45 25.54
CA PHE A 101 -6.26 2.54 26.85
C PHE A 101 -6.01 3.98 27.29
N LEU A 102 -7.09 4.76 27.39
CA LEU A 102 -7.09 5.95 28.22
C LEU A 102 -6.63 5.48 29.60
N ILE A 103 -5.39 5.82 29.94
CA ILE A 103 -4.92 5.91 31.32
C ILE A 103 -5.46 7.24 31.86
#